data_AF-A0A2D6IUI0-F1
#
_entry.id   AF-A0A2D6IUI0-F1
#
_cell.length_a   1.000
_cell.length_b   1.000
_cell.length_c   1.000
_cell.angle_alpha   90.00
_cell.angle_beta   90.00
_cell.angle_gamma   90.00
#
_symmetry.space_group_name_H-M   'P 1'
#
loop_
_entity.id
_entity.type
_entity.pdbx_description
1 polymer ?
#
loop_
_entity_poly.entity_id
_entity_poly.type
_entity_poly.pdbx_seq_one_letter_code
_entity_poly.pdbx_strand_id
1 'polypeptide(L)'
;MNKTTFTCSSFGHGLFRTLLVLVLTLGMPQIFAEEDHSQHQGHQHQMTPEQFVELREKIEIYRGFTDQQIIDSMSRMRNLGGMISDAGVVGDVGILALAHGYTDKGNAQWLEKFSAISREYPTGYGLGMAMMSADHIQKALDGLEAAGARKILVLRTEMGDTNSLNYQWQYIFGHRDVSSYLSVTRVTSNAEIIWGPSPTAHPIMGEIMLEHAQQLSTDPANEMVIIMGHGAMTAKENEMKWIWR
;
A
#
# COMPACT_ATOMS: atom_id res chain seq x y z
N MET A 1 -41.54 -41.41 -38.02
CA MET A 1 -42.81 -40.70 -38.33
C MET A 1 -42.46 -39.31 -38.84
N ASN A 2 -42.93 -38.99 -40.05
CA ASN A 2 -43.11 -37.70 -40.77
C ASN A 2 -42.20 -36.51 -40.42
N LYS A 3 -41.29 -36.07 -41.31
CA LYS A 3 -41.49 -35.26 -42.56
C LYS A 3 -41.95 -33.82 -42.29
N THR A 4 -41.09 -32.84 -42.60
CA THR A 4 -41.42 -31.71 -43.48
C THR A 4 -40.18 -31.26 -44.25
N THR A 5 -40.35 -30.98 -45.53
CA THR A 5 -39.35 -30.85 -46.59
C THR A 5 -39.40 -29.44 -47.19
N PHE A 6 -38.21 -28.89 -47.49
CA PHE A 6 -37.80 -28.02 -48.62
C PHE A 6 -38.73 -26.95 -49.24
N THR A 7 -38.14 -25.78 -49.50
CA THR A 7 -38.23 -25.11 -50.81
C THR A 7 -36.87 -24.56 -51.25
N CYS A 8 -36.60 -24.70 -52.54
CA CYS A 8 -35.36 -24.40 -53.26
C CYS A 8 -35.58 -23.22 -54.24
N SER A 9 -34.46 -22.64 -54.71
CA SER A 9 -34.21 -22.00 -56.01
C SER A 9 -34.09 -20.46 -56.03
N SER A 10 -32.93 -19.95 -56.45
CA SER A 10 -32.65 -19.70 -57.88
C SER A 10 -31.27 -19.05 -58.09
N PHE A 11 -30.75 -19.31 -59.29
CA PHE A 11 -29.49 -18.88 -59.91
C PHE A 11 -29.42 -17.35 -60.12
N GLY A 12 -28.22 -16.77 -60.05
CA GLY A 12 -27.96 -15.39 -60.51
C GLY A 12 -26.47 -15.12 -60.70
N HIS A 13 -26.09 -14.87 -61.96
CA HIS A 13 -24.74 -14.54 -62.40
C HIS A 13 -24.19 -13.23 -61.80
N GLY A 14 -22.87 -13.12 -61.69
CA GLY A 14 -22.22 -11.90 -62.18
C GLY A 14 -21.23 -11.19 -61.25
N LEU A 15 -20.02 -11.05 -61.81
CA LEU A 15 -19.10 -9.92 -61.72
C LEU A 15 -18.39 -9.59 -60.39
N PHE A 16 -17.09 -9.87 -60.42
CA PHE A 16 -15.99 -9.03 -59.95
C PHE A 16 -16.39 -7.59 -59.56
N ARG A 17 -16.26 -7.27 -58.27
CA ARG A 17 -15.79 -5.95 -57.82
C ARG A 17 -14.90 -6.11 -56.59
N THR A 18 -13.67 -5.65 -56.76
CA THR A 18 -12.64 -5.42 -55.75
C THR A 18 -13.23 -4.70 -54.53
N LEU A 19 -13.22 -5.36 -53.37
CA LEU A 19 -13.53 -4.74 -52.09
C LEU A 19 -12.21 -4.32 -51.43
N LEU A 20 -11.92 -3.02 -51.47
CA LEU A 20 -10.88 -2.40 -50.67
C LEU A 20 -11.37 -2.40 -49.21
N VAL A 21 -10.88 -3.34 -48.39
CA VAL A 21 -11.14 -3.32 -46.95
C VAL A 21 -10.18 -2.31 -46.32
N LEU A 22 -10.70 -1.11 -46.08
CA LEU A 22 -10.08 -0.12 -45.21
C LEU A 22 -10.28 -0.59 -43.76
N VAL A 23 -9.29 -1.28 -43.19
CA VAL A 23 -9.26 -1.56 -41.76
C VAL A 23 -8.87 -0.28 -41.05
N LEU A 24 -9.87 0.47 -40.56
CA LEU A 24 -9.65 1.47 -39.52
C LEU A 24 -9.36 0.71 -38.21
N THR A 25 -8.08 0.43 -37.97
CA THR A 25 -7.61 0.16 -36.60
C THR A 25 -7.64 1.50 -35.86
N LEU A 26 -8.73 1.77 -35.15
CA LEU A 26 -8.73 2.72 -34.04
C LEU A 26 -7.77 2.16 -32.99
N GLY A 27 -6.50 2.55 -33.08
CA GLY A 27 -5.51 2.30 -32.05
C GLY A 27 -5.91 3.08 -30.81
N MET A 28 -6.46 2.37 -29.82
CA MET A 28 -6.45 2.88 -28.46
C MET A 28 -4.99 2.91 -28.01
N PRO A 29 -4.44 4.04 -27.58
CA PRO A 29 -3.12 4.04 -26.97
C PRO A 29 -3.25 3.30 -25.64
N GLN A 30 -2.68 2.10 -25.57
CA GLN A 30 -2.33 1.52 -24.28
C GLN A 30 -1.22 2.39 -23.69
N ILE A 31 -1.62 3.42 -22.96
CA ILE A 31 -0.71 4.13 -22.06
C ILE A 31 -0.60 3.22 -20.83
N PHE A 32 0.20 2.17 -20.95
CA PHE A 32 0.93 1.69 -19.79
C PHE A 32 2.00 2.75 -19.57
N ALA A 33 1.82 3.59 -18.55
CA ALA A 33 2.93 4.37 -18.03
C ALA A 33 4.01 3.36 -17.66
N GLU A 34 5.05 3.31 -18.48
CA GLU A 34 6.28 2.59 -18.18
C GLU A 34 6.80 3.23 -16.89
N GLU A 35 6.65 2.52 -15.77
CA GLU A 35 7.26 2.96 -14.51
C GLU A 35 8.76 3.09 -14.78
N ASP A 36 9.23 4.34 -14.76
CA ASP A 36 10.64 4.66 -14.91
C ASP A 36 11.40 4.14 -13.68
N HIS A 37 11.75 2.86 -13.72
CA HIS A 37 12.57 2.20 -12.72
C HIS A 37 14.01 2.74 -12.68
N SER A 38 14.38 3.68 -13.56
CA SER A 38 15.72 4.29 -13.55
C SER A 38 15.92 5.31 -12.43
N GLN A 39 14.84 5.81 -11.79
CA GLN A 39 14.97 6.80 -10.70
C GLN A 39 15.15 6.21 -9.29
N HIS A 40 15.21 4.88 -9.14
CA HIS A 40 15.57 4.27 -7.85
C HIS A 40 17.09 4.03 -7.68
N GLN A 41 17.90 4.43 -8.66
CA GLN A 41 19.36 4.40 -8.56
C GLN A 41 19.91 5.80 -8.34
N GLY A 42 19.98 6.24 -7.09
CA GLY A 42 20.75 7.44 -6.81
C GLY A 42 20.42 8.09 -5.50
N HIS A 43 20.66 7.40 -4.38
CA HIS A 43 21.25 7.94 -3.16
C HIS A 43 21.52 6.73 -2.25
N GLN A 44 22.64 6.03 -2.48
CA GLN A 44 23.24 5.26 -1.39
C GLN A 44 23.67 6.30 -0.35
N HIS A 45 22.76 6.68 0.56
CA HIS A 45 23.15 7.35 1.77
C HIS A 45 24.06 6.39 2.51
N GLN A 46 25.37 6.60 2.38
CA GLN A 46 26.34 5.92 3.21
C GLN A 46 26.00 6.28 4.65
N MET A 47 25.58 5.27 5.41
CA MET A 47 25.26 5.44 6.81
C MET A 47 26.47 5.94 7.56
N THR A 48 26.28 6.88 8.48
CA THR A 48 27.36 7.33 9.36
C THR A 48 27.64 6.28 10.45
N PRO A 49 28.86 6.26 11.03
CA PRO A 49 29.16 5.39 12.17
C PRO A 49 28.15 5.52 13.32
N GLU A 50 27.66 6.72 13.58
CA GLU A 50 26.66 7.00 14.62
C GLU A 50 25.31 6.36 14.30
N GLN A 51 24.89 6.38 13.03
CA GLN A 51 23.65 5.72 12.60
C GLN A 51 23.76 4.19 12.76
N PHE A 52 24.92 3.61 12.50
CA PHE A 52 25.15 2.19 12.76
C PHE A 52 25.05 1.87 14.26
N VAL A 53 25.60 2.71 15.13
CA VAL A 53 25.46 2.56 16.60
C VAL A 53 23.99 2.65 17.02
N GLU A 54 23.26 3.65 16.52
CA GLU A 54 21.84 3.85 16.82
C GLU A 54 20.99 2.64 16.40
N LEU A 55 21.22 2.09 15.19
CA LEU A 55 20.52 0.89 14.74
C LEU A 55 20.77 -0.31 15.65
N ARG A 56 22.01 -0.53 16.09
CA ARG A 56 22.35 -1.64 17.00
C ARG A 56 21.70 -1.48 18.37
N GLU A 57 21.60 -0.26 18.85
CA GLU A 57 20.93 0.03 20.13
C GLU A 57 19.44 -0.33 20.07
N LYS A 58 18.77 0.12 19.01
CA LYS A 58 17.31 0.05 18.86
C LYS A 58 16.79 -1.25 18.30
N ILE A 59 17.57 -1.95 17.48
CA ILE A 59 17.14 -3.15 16.76
C ILE A 59 17.95 -4.34 17.25
N GLU A 60 17.30 -5.20 18.03
CA GLU A 60 17.95 -6.32 18.71
C GLU A 60 18.73 -7.23 17.76
N ILE A 61 18.15 -7.56 16.59
CA ILE A 61 18.81 -8.41 15.60
C ILE A 61 20.13 -7.81 15.08
N TYR A 62 20.29 -6.49 15.10
CA TYR A 62 21.50 -5.82 14.62
C TYR A 62 22.62 -5.72 15.65
N ARG A 63 22.37 -5.99 16.94
CA ARG A 63 23.41 -5.93 17.98
C ARG A 63 24.64 -6.79 17.67
N GLY A 64 24.42 -7.93 17.02
CA GLY A 64 25.48 -8.85 16.60
C GLY A 64 25.95 -8.70 15.15
N PHE A 65 25.39 -7.76 14.37
CA PHE A 65 25.70 -7.62 12.96
C PHE A 65 26.89 -6.67 12.74
N THR A 66 27.73 -6.97 11.75
CA THR A 66 28.71 -6.01 11.21
C THR A 66 28.03 -4.91 10.40
N ASP A 67 28.72 -3.79 10.15
CA ASP A 67 28.16 -2.70 9.34
C ASP A 67 27.75 -3.20 7.94
N GLN A 68 28.57 -4.10 7.34
CA GLN A 68 28.24 -4.72 6.05
C GLN A 68 26.97 -5.57 6.12
N GLN A 69 26.79 -6.36 7.18
CA GLN A 69 25.57 -7.17 7.35
C GLN A 69 24.32 -6.28 7.51
N ILE A 70 24.45 -5.13 8.18
CA ILE A 70 23.38 -4.14 8.30
C ILE A 70 23.08 -3.52 6.93
N ILE A 71 24.10 -3.10 6.17
CA ILE A 71 23.95 -2.56 4.81
C ILE A 71 23.24 -3.59 3.92
N ASP A 72 23.68 -4.84 3.94
CA ASP A 72 23.09 -5.90 3.13
C ASP A 72 21.63 -6.15 3.52
N SER A 73 21.32 -6.13 4.82
CA SER A 73 19.95 -6.21 5.33
C SER A 73 19.07 -5.06 4.81
N MET A 74 19.57 -3.83 4.93
CA MET A 74 18.85 -2.62 4.52
C MET A 74 18.67 -2.50 3.01
N SER A 75 19.62 -2.99 2.22
CA SER A 75 19.55 -2.96 0.75
C SER A 75 18.32 -3.68 0.19
N ARG A 76 17.74 -4.60 0.97
CA ARG A 76 16.53 -5.36 0.61
C ARG A 76 15.24 -4.68 1.08
N MET A 77 15.33 -3.62 1.88
CA MET A 77 14.18 -2.89 2.38
C MET A 77 13.90 -1.70 1.47
N ARG A 78 12.73 -1.72 0.83
CA ARG A 78 12.32 -0.66 -0.09
C ARG A 78 11.32 0.24 0.61
N ASN A 79 11.55 1.55 0.45
CA ASN A 79 10.57 2.57 0.72
C ASN A 79 10.01 3.03 -0.64
N LEU A 80 8.71 2.88 -0.84
CA LEU A 80 8.00 3.26 -2.06
C LEU A 80 6.94 4.29 -1.67
N GLY A 81 6.85 5.37 -2.44
CA GLY A 81 5.84 6.40 -2.19
C GLY A 81 5.48 7.14 -3.47
N GLY A 82 4.25 7.63 -3.50
CA GLY A 82 3.67 8.27 -4.67
C GLY A 82 2.18 8.51 -4.52
N MET A 83 1.54 8.79 -5.65
CA MET A 83 0.08 8.97 -5.74
C MET A 83 -0.56 7.67 -6.22
N ILE A 84 -1.70 7.30 -5.63
CA ILE A 84 -2.62 6.28 -6.13
C ILE A 84 -3.62 6.92 -7.09
N SER A 85 -4.12 8.11 -6.74
CA SER A 85 -5.11 8.83 -7.53
C SER A 85 -4.50 9.41 -8.81
N ASP A 86 -5.28 9.43 -9.89
CA ASP A 86 -4.91 10.13 -11.13
C ASP A 86 -4.72 11.63 -10.89
N ALA A 87 -3.87 12.29 -11.69
CA ALA A 87 -3.57 13.72 -11.56
C ALA A 87 -4.80 14.65 -11.71
N GLY A 88 -5.90 14.16 -12.28
CA GLY A 88 -7.17 14.89 -12.39
C GLY A 88 -8.02 14.87 -11.12
N VAL A 89 -7.72 13.99 -10.17
CA VAL A 89 -8.41 13.91 -8.89
C VAL A 89 -7.80 14.93 -7.94
N VAL A 90 -8.54 16.01 -7.70
CA VAL A 90 -8.16 17.13 -6.85
C VAL A 90 -9.23 17.35 -5.79
N GLY A 91 -8.85 17.89 -4.63
CA GLY A 91 -9.79 18.08 -3.54
C GLY A 91 -9.12 18.66 -2.30
N ASP A 92 -9.93 19.22 -1.40
CA ASP A 92 -9.40 19.82 -0.16
C ASP A 92 -9.13 18.80 0.95
N VAL A 93 -9.62 17.57 0.81
CA VAL A 93 -9.32 16.42 1.66
C VAL A 93 -8.49 15.41 0.87
N GLY A 94 -7.29 15.12 1.36
CA GLY A 94 -6.41 14.08 0.85
C GLY A 94 -6.32 12.89 1.80
N ILE A 95 -5.88 11.75 1.26
CA ILE A 95 -5.71 10.50 2.00
C ILE A 95 -4.28 10.03 1.83
N LEU A 96 -3.59 9.81 2.93
CA LEU A 96 -2.26 9.18 2.94
C LEU A 96 -2.38 7.78 3.51
N ALA A 97 -2.23 6.77 2.65
CA ALA A 97 -2.24 5.37 3.05
C ALA A 97 -0.83 4.87 3.39
N LEU A 98 -0.65 4.28 4.57
CA LEU A 98 0.64 3.78 5.06
C LEU A 98 0.59 2.27 5.34
N ALA A 99 1.61 1.54 4.90
CA ALA A 99 1.83 0.13 5.23
C ALA A 99 3.32 -0.21 5.29
N HIS A 100 3.68 -1.35 5.89
CA HIS A 100 5.08 -1.83 5.91
C HIS A 100 5.66 -2.10 4.53
N GLY A 101 4.80 -2.37 3.53
CA GLY A 101 5.19 -2.77 2.19
C GLY A 101 5.42 -4.28 2.07
N TYR A 102 4.99 -4.84 0.95
CA TYR A 102 4.96 -6.27 0.65
C TYR A 102 5.90 -6.60 -0.53
N THR A 103 5.78 -7.82 -1.06
CA THR A 103 6.27 -8.14 -2.40
C THR A 103 5.64 -7.24 -3.46
N ASP A 104 6.24 -7.10 -4.65
CA ASP A 104 5.66 -6.25 -5.71
C ASP A 104 4.22 -6.63 -6.06
N LYS A 105 3.92 -7.93 -6.14
CA LYS A 105 2.55 -8.42 -6.32
C LYS A 105 1.64 -8.04 -5.14
N GLY A 106 2.13 -8.15 -3.92
CA GLY A 106 1.39 -7.73 -2.72
C GLY A 106 1.13 -6.22 -2.69
N ASN A 107 2.10 -5.41 -3.09
CA ASN A 107 1.97 -3.96 -3.20
C ASN A 107 0.90 -3.59 -4.23
N ALA A 108 0.91 -4.21 -5.41
CA ALA A 108 -0.11 -3.99 -6.42
C ALA A 108 -1.52 -4.36 -5.91
N GLN A 109 -1.65 -5.49 -5.22
CA GLN A 109 -2.91 -5.91 -4.61
C GLN A 109 -3.38 -4.94 -3.52
N TRP A 110 -2.47 -4.40 -2.72
CA TRP A 110 -2.76 -3.43 -1.69
C TRP A 110 -3.22 -2.09 -2.28
N LEU A 111 -2.51 -1.58 -3.30
CA LEU A 111 -2.86 -0.34 -4.00
C LEU A 111 -4.26 -0.43 -4.61
N GLU A 112 -4.60 -1.57 -5.22
CA GLU A 112 -5.93 -1.81 -5.80
C GLU A 112 -7.06 -1.69 -4.77
N LYS A 113 -6.82 -1.97 -3.49
CA LYS A 113 -7.84 -1.80 -2.44
C LYS A 113 -8.24 -0.34 -2.21
N PHE A 114 -7.41 0.60 -2.65
CA PHE A 114 -7.71 2.03 -2.63
C PHE A 114 -8.33 2.53 -3.94
N SER A 115 -8.64 1.66 -4.92
CA SER A 115 -9.13 2.13 -6.22
C SER A 115 -10.47 2.85 -6.13
N ALA A 116 -11.36 2.47 -5.21
CA ALA A 116 -12.62 3.19 -4.98
C ALA A 116 -12.36 4.61 -4.44
N ILE A 117 -11.55 4.72 -3.38
CA ILE A 117 -11.37 6.00 -2.67
C ILE A 117 -10.50 6.98 -3.47
N SER A 118 -9.53 6.47 -4.22
CA SER A 118 -8.62 7.27 -5.06
C SER A 118 -9.28 7.89 -6.30
N ARG A 119 -10.49 7.45 -6.66
CA ARG A 119 -11.31 8.10 -7.69
C ARG A 119 -12.06 9.33 -7.17
N GLU A 120 -12.26 9.42 -5.86
CA GLU A 120 -13.04 10.47 -5.21
C GLU A 120 -12.17 11.50 -4.48
N TYR A 121 -11.07 11.04 -3.87
CA TYR A 121 -10.16 11.86 -3.08
C TYR A 121 -8.72 11.73 -3.58
N PRO A 122 -7.94 12.84 -3.63
CA PRO A 122 -6.49 12.75 -3.76
C PRO A 122 -5.94 11.73 -2.77
N THR A 123 -5.29 10.69 -3.28
CA THR A 123 -4.85 9.57 -2.45
C THR A 123 -3.39 9.27 -2.77
N GLY A 124 -2.53 9.39 -1.77
CA GLY A 124 -1.12 9.06 -1.81
C GLY A 124 -0.79 7.85 -0.94
N TYR A 125 0.38 7.27 -1.13
CA TYR A 125 0.84 6.12 -0.36
C TYR A 125 2.29 6.25 0.10
N GLY A 126 2.58 5.62 1.24
CA GLY A 126 3.92 5.36 1.74
C GLY A 126 4.02 3.90 2.18
N LEU A 127 4.63 3.07 1.33
CA LEU A 127 4.93 1.67 1.62
C LEU A 127 6.38 1.55 2.06
N GLY A 128 6.61 1.03 3.26
CA GLY A 128 7.96 0.84 3.78
C GLY A 128 8.05 1.06 5.27
N MET A 129 9.15 0.58 5.84
CA MET A 129 9.44 0.68 7.27
C MET A 129 9.97 2.06 7.69
N ALA A 130 10.32 2.92 6.72
CA ALA A 130 10.91 4.24 6.97
C ALA A 130 12.12 4.21 7.92
N MET A 131 12.92 3.14 7.83
CA MET A 131 14.04 2.90 8.76
C MET A 131 15.20 3.86 8.57
N MET A 132 15.42 4.31 7.33
CA MET A 132 16.57 5.10 6.92
C MET A 132 16.21 6.51 6.44
N SER A 133 14.97 6.69 5.98
CA SER A 133 14.46 7.95 5.43
C SER A 133 12.93 7.95 5.46
N ALA A 134 12.36 9.15 5.57
CA ALA A 134 10.93 9.42 5.43
C ALA A 134 10.58 10.07 4.07
N ASP A 135 11.52 10.16 3.12
CA ASP A 135 11.35 10.95 1.89
C ASP A 135 10.19 10.46 1.01
N HIS A 136 9.95 9.15 0.97
CA HIS A 136 8.81 8.57 0.27
C HIS A 136 7.45 9.02 0.85
N ILE A 137 7.38 9.25 2.16
CA ILE A 137 6.20 9.81 2.84
C ILE A 137 6.10 11.30 2.54
N GLN A 138 7.21 12.05 2.61
CA GLN A 138 7.24 13.46 2.25
C GLN A 138 6.76 13.68 0.81
N LYS A 139 7.27 12.89 -0.15
CA LYS A 139 6.86 12.97 -1.55
C LYS A 139 5.36 12.72 -1.75
N ALA A 140 4.76 11.81 -0.98
CA ALA A 140 3.33 11.56 -1.02
C ALA A 140 2.53 12.75 -0.44
N LEU A 141 3.00 13.35 0.65
CA LEU A 141 2.41 14.58 1.21
C LEU A 141 2.48 15.75 0.21
N ASP A 142 3.64 15.96 -0.40
CA ASP A 142 3.84 17.01 -1.41
C ASP A 142 2.87 16.82 -2.59
N GLY A 143 2.68 15.57 -3.04
CA GLY A 143 1.72 15.22 -4.09
C GLY A 143 0.26 15.49 -3.70
N LEU A 144 -0.11 15.18 -2.45
CA LEU A 144 -1.44 15.47 -1.92
C LEU A 144 -1.70 16.98 -1.81
N GLU A 145 -0.73 17.76 -1.33
CA GLU A 145 -0.82 19.22 -1.29
C GLU A 145 -0.92 19.83 -2.69
N ALA A 146 -0.12 19.33 -3.64
CA ALA A 146 -0.18 19.75 -5.03
C ALA A 146 -1.54 19.44 -5.68
N ALA A 147 -2.23 18.38 -5.25
CA ALA A 147 -3.60 18.05 -5.63
C ALA A 147 -4.68 18.90 -4.90
N GLY A 148 -4.26 19.86 -4.08
CA GLY A 148 -5.13 20.82 -3.39
C GLY A 148 -5.52 20.43 -1.96
N ALA A 149 -4.98 19.32 -1.43
CA ALA A 149 -5.35 18.86 -0.09
C ALA A 149 -4.92 19.89 0.96
N ARG A 150 -5.87 20.29 1.80
CA ARG A 150 -5.65 21.14 2.99
C ARG A 150 -5.80 20.37 4.28
N LYS A 151 -6.44 19.20 4.22
CA LYS A 151 -6.54 18.21 5.28
C LYS A 151 -6.09 16.89 4.73
N ILE A 152 -5.21 16.19 5.43
CA ILE A 152 -4.72 14.87 5.02
C ILE A 152 -5.05 13.87 6.11
N LEU A 153 -5.91 12.90 5.79
CA LEU A 153 -6.20 11.77 6.66
C LEU A 153 -5.13 10.70 6.48
N VAL A 154 -4.38 10.43 7.54
CA VAL A 154 -3.39 9.34 7.58
C VAL A 154 -4.10 8.04 7.93
N LEU A 155 -4.18 7.14 6.97
CA LEU A 155 -4.73 5.80 7.11
C LEU A 155 -3.60 4.79 7.23
N ARG A 156 -3.50 4.14 8.38
CA ARG A 156 -2.47 3.12 8.65
C ARG A 156 -3.12 1.76 8.44
N THR A 157 -2.61 0.93 7.53
CA THR A 157 -3.17 -0.41 7.31
C THR A 157 -2.53 -1.49 8.19
N GLU A 158 -1.56 -1.10 9.02
CA GLU A 158 -0.95 -1.98 10.00
C GLU A 158 -1.89 -2.28 11.16
N MET A 159 -1.88 -3.53 11.61
CA MET A 159 -2.71 -3.98 12.71
C MET A 159 -2.12 -3.54 14.05
N GLY A 160 -2.98 -3.03 14.93
CA GLY A 160 -2.63 -2.54 16.26
C GLY A 160 -1.96 -1.16 16.24
N ASP A 161 -1.88 -0.54 17.42
CA ASP A 161 -1.20 0.74 17.63
C ASP A 161 0.16 0.60 18.34
N THR A 162 0.44 -0.57 18.93
CA THR A 162 1.63 -0.82 19.76
C THR A 162 2.66 -1.67 19.01
N ASN A 163 3.23 -1.11 17.94
CA ASN A 163 4.31 -1.76 17.19
C ASN A 163 5.35 -0.73 16.70
N SER A 164 6.54 -1.21 16.35
CA SER A 164 7.69 -0.35 16.04
C SER A 164 7.46 0.51 14.81
N LEU A 165 6.69 0.02 13.85
CA LEU A 165 6.37 0.75 12.64
C LEU A 165 5.41 1.91 12.93
N ASN A 166 4.36 1.68 13.72
CA ASN A 166 3.45 2.73 14.18
C ASN A 166 4.19 3.79 15.00
N TYR A 167 5.09 3.38 15.89
CA TYR A 167 5.91 4.31 16.67
C TYR A 167 6.90 5.10 15.81
N GLN A 168 7.47 4.47 14.78
CA GLN A 168 8.29 5.18 13.80
C GLN A 168 7.48 6.22 13.03
N TRP A 169 6.28 5.89 12.56
CA TRP A 169 5.43 6.88 11.90
C TRP A 169 5.00 8.00 12.85
N GLN A 170 4.61 7.69 14.09
CA GLN A 170 4.32 8.71 15.10
C GLN A 170 5.51 9.65 15.31
N TYR A 171 6.73 9.13 15.32
CA TYR A 171 7.94 9.95 15.38
C TYR A 171 8.09 10.84 14.14
N ILE A 172 7.92 10.27 12.93
CA ILE A 172 8.04 10.98 11.65
C ILE A 172 7.05 12.14 11.56
N PHE A 173 5.82 11.95 12.05
CA PHE A 173 4.77 12.97 12.10
C PHE A 173 4.82 13.86 13.34
N GLY A 174 5.81 13.68 14.23
CA GLY A 174 6.00 14.53 15.41
C GLY A 174 5.04 14.28 16.58
N HIS A 175 4.26 13.20 16.55
CA HIS A 175 3.43 12.74 17.68
C HIS A 175 4.26 12.07 18.79
N ARG A 176 5.53 11.75 18.52
CA ARG A 176 6.44 11.11 19.47
C ARG A 176 7.87 11.63 19.30
N ASP A 177 8.60 11.77 20.41
CA ASP A 177 9.97 12.28 20.41
C ASP A 177 11.04 11.24 20.05
N VAL A 178 10.77 9.98 20.33
CA VAL A 178 11.75 8.89 20.17
C VAL A 178 11.35 7.98 19.00
N SER A 179 12.22 7.87 18.00
CA SER A 179 12.10 6.94 16.87
C SER A 179 12.31 5.49 17.29
N SER A 180 11.69 4.56 16.55
CA SER A 180 11.88 3.11 16.75
C SER A 180 13.04 2.55 15.95
N TYR A 181 13.40 3.18 14.83
CA TYR A 181 14.58 2.85 14.02
C TYR A 181 15.53 4.05 14.06
N LEU A 182 16.14 4.43 12.94
CA LEU A 182 16.91 5.68 12.91
C LEU A 182 16.01 6.89 13.14
N SER A 183 16.65 7.90 13.73
CA SER A 183 16.15 9.27 13.79
C SER A 183 16.24 9.89 12.40
N VAL A 184 15.19 9.69 11.61
CA VAL A 184 15.05 10.26 10.27
C VAL A 184 14.47 11.68 10.33
N THR A 185 14.63 12.46 9.26
CA THR A 185 13.97 13.75 9.14
C THR A 185 12.45 13.59 9.28
N ARG A 186 11.84 14.41 10.15
CA ARG A 186 10.38 14.46 10.29
C ARG A 186 9.76 15.11 9.06
N VAL A 187 8.58 14.64 8.68
CA VAL A 187 7.85 15.24 7.56
C VAL A 187 7.32 16.62 7.92
N THR A 188 7.12 17.44 6.90
CA THR A 188 6.48 18.74 7.00
C THR A 188 5.29 18.81 6.05
N SER A 189 4.23 19.50 6.47
CA SER A 189 3.01 19.66 5.69
C SER A 189 2.38 21.02 6.02
N ASN A 190 1.91 21.72 4.98
CA ASN A 190 1.03 22.89 5.10
C ASN A 190 -0.42 22.48 5.35
N ALA A 191 -0.79 21.26 4.96
CA ALA A 191 -2.10 20.68 5.27
C ALA A 191 -2.19 20.25 6.74
N GLU A 192 -3.40 20.33 7.30
CA GLU A 192 -3.74 19.76 8.60
C GLU A 192 -3.65 18.23 8.53
N ILE A 193 -2.77 17.63 9.33
CA ILE A 193 -2.62 16.18 9.40
C ILE A 193 -3.61 15.61 10.42
N ILE A 194 -4.53 14.76 9.94
CA ILE A 194 -5.49 14.03 10.75
C ILE A 194 -4.98 12.60 10.91
N TRP A 195 -4.55 12.26 12.12
CA TRP A 195 -4.10 10.91 12.45
C TRP A 195 -5.30 9.96 12.61
N GLY A 196 -5.55 9.10 11.62
CA GLY A 196 -6.68 8.18 11.64
C GLY A 196 -6.58 7.10 12.73
N PRO A 197 -7.72 6.54 13.17
CA PRO A 197 -7.72 5.42 14.12
C PRO A 197 -7.01 4.20 13.52
N SER A 198 -6.51 3.29 14.36
CA SER A 198 -6.04 1.99 13.88
C SER A 198 -7.20 1.21 13.25
N PRO A 199 -6.96 0.45 12.16
CA PRO A 199 -7.99 -0.41 11.56
C PRO A 199 -8.53 -1.41 12.59
N THR A 200 -7.69 -1.86 13.52
CA THR A 200 -8.08 -2.78 14.59
C THR A 200 -9.03 -2.19 15.64
N ALA A 201 -9.22 -0.87 15.67
CA ALA A 201 -10.16 -0.24 16.60
C ALA A 201 -11.62 -0.37 16.17
N HIS A 202 -11.90 -0.75 14.92
CA HIS A 202 -13.26 -0.80 14.38
C HIS A 202 -13.86 -2.23 14.48
N PRO A 203 -15.11 -2.39 14.97
CA PRO A 203 -15.73 -3.71 15.15
C PRO A 203 -15.87 -4.52 13.85
N ILE A 204 -15.91 -3.84 12.70
CA ILE A 204 -15.93 -4.49 11.36
C ILE A 204 -14.75 -5.46 11.16
N MET A 205 -13.62 -5.28 11.84
CA MET A 205 -12.51 -6.23 11.75
C MET A 205 -12.89 -7.61 12.27
N GLY A 206 -13.70 -7.68 13.34
CA GLY A 206 -14.27 -8.92 13.84
C GLY A 206 -15.16 -9.61 12.80
N GLU A 207 -16.00 -8.82 12.13
CA GLU A 207 -16.89 -9.31 11.07
C GLU A 207 -16.11 -9.82 9.86
N ILE A 208 -15.09 -9.09 9.40
CA ILE A 208 -14.23 -9.51 8.29
C ILE A 208 -13.53 -10.84 8.61
N MET A 209 -13.00 -10.99 9.82
CA MET A 209 -12.35 -12.24 10.23
C MET A 209 -13.33 -13.40 10.33
N LEU A 210 -14.53 -13.15 10.88
CA LEU A 210 -15.59 -14.15 10.97
C LEU A 210 -16.06 -14.60 9.58
N GLU A 211 -16.32 -13.66 8.69
CA GLU A 211 -16.72 -13.93 7.31
C GLU A 211 -15.65 -14.75 6.59
N HIS A 212 -14.37 -14.38 6.74
CA HIS A 212 -13.27 -15.14 6.16
C HIS A 212 -13.18 -16.57 6.71
N ALA A 213 -13.33 -16.74 8.03
CA ALA A 213 -13.35 -18.07 8.64
C ALA A 213 -14.53 -18.92 8.12
N GLN A 214 -15.71 -18.32 7.96
CA GLN A 214 -16.90 -18.99 7.41
C GLN A 214 -16.72 -19.41 5.95
N GLN A 215 -16.01 -18.62 5.14
CA GLN A 215 -15.70 -18.96 3.74
C GLN A 215 -14.77 -20.18 3.62
N LEU A 216 -13.94 -20.43 4.63
CA LEU A 216 -13.00 -21.56 4.66
C LEU A 216 -13.58 -22.79 5.37
N SER A 217 -14.56 -22.59 6.25
CA SER A 217 -15.15 -23.63 7.09
C SER A 217 -16.04 -24.59 6.30
N THR A 218 -16.01 -25.88 6.65
CA THR A 218 -16.89 -26.89 6.06
C THR A 218 -17.92 -27.42 7.05
N ASP A 219 -17.58 -27.40 8.34
CA ASP A 219 -18.45 -27.77 9.45
C ASP A 219 -18.24 -26.83 10.65
N PRO A 220 -18.80 -25.59 10.60
CA PRO A 220 -18.53 -24.56 11.61
C PRO A 220 -18.85 -24.97 13.05
N ALA A 221 -19.76 -25.94 13.24
CA ALA A 221 -20.16 -26.41 14.56
C ALA A 221 -19.10 -27.30 15.23
N ASN A 222 -18.17 -27.88 14.45
CA ASN A 222 -17.15 -28.81 14.92
C ASN A 222 -15.72 -28.34 14.63
N GLU A 223 -15.57 -27.10 14.18
CA GLU A 223 -14.29 -26.48 13.84
C GLU A 223 -13.94 -25.37 14.86
N MET A 224 -12.65 -25.09 15.00
CA MET A 224 -12.11 -24.06 15.90
C MET A 224 -11.34 -23.02 15.08
N VAL A 225 -11.61 -21.74 15.35
CA VAL A 225 -10.83 -20.63 14.79
C VAL A 225 -9.71 -20.26 15.76
N ILE A 226 -8.47 -20.27 15.28
CA ILE A 226 -7.31 -19.76 16.01
C ILE A 226 -6.87 -18.45 15.37
N ILE A 227 -6.87 -17.36 16.13
CA ILE A 227 -6.40 -16.05 15.69
C ILE A 227 -5.00 -15.82 16.28
N MET A 228 -4.01 -15.56 15.41
CA MET A 228 -2.62 -15.32 15.81
C MET A 228 -2.22 -13.88 15.44
N GLY A 229 -1.97 -13.05 16.46
CA GLY A 229 -1.39 -11.73 16.29
C GLY A 229 0.12 -11.73 16.52
N HIS A 230 0.81 -10.68 16.06
CA HIS A 230 2.25 -10.49 16.30
C HIS A 230 2.61 -10.28 17.79
N GLY A 231 1.66 -9.82 18.61
CA GLY A 231 1.88 -9.49 20.02
C GLY A 231 2.44 -8.07 20.22
N ALA A 232 2.54 -7.62 21.47
CA ALA A 232 3.12 -6.31 21.77
C ALA A 232 4.65 -6.33 21.79
N MET A 233 5.24 -5.14 21.70
CA MET A 233 6.69 -4.97 21.77
C MET A 233 7.25 -5.13 23.18
N THR A 234 6.45 -4.84 24.21
CA THR A 234 6.90 -4.84 25.61
C THR A 234 5.97 -5.64 26.51
N ALA A 235 6.51 -6.13 27.63
CA ALA A 235 5.70 -6.79 28.67
C ALA A 235 4.56 -5.89 29.19
N LYS A 236 4.84 -4.59 29.36
CA LYS A 236 3.83 -3.61 29.79
C LYS A 236 2.68 -3.47 28.78
N GLU A 237 2.99 -3.48 27.49
CA GLU A 237 1.96 -3.43 26.44
C GLU A 237 1.18 -4.75 26.35
N ASN A 238 1.83 -5.89 26.61
CA ASN A 238 1.12 -7.17 26.71
C ASN A 238 0.06 -7.18 27.83
N GLU A 239 0.30 -6.44 28.92
CA GLU A 239 -0.66 -6.27 30.03
C GLU A 239 -1.79 -5.28 29.73
N MET A 240 -1.72 -4.52 28.63
CA MET A 240 -2.81 -3.62 28.25
C MET A 240 -4.06 -4.43 27.92
N LYS A 241 -5.23 -3.90 28.25
CA LYS A 241 -6.50 -4.54 27.90
C LYS A 241 -6.73 -4.39 26.39
N TRP A 242 -6.41 -5.43 25.65
CA TRP A 242 -6.75 -5.57 24.24
C TRP A 242 -8.27 -5.56 24.08
N ILE A 243 -8.78 -4.74 23.17
CA ILE A 243 -10.20 -4.70 22.82
C ILE A 243 -10.47 -5.90 21.90
N TRP A 244 -10.76 -7.04 22.51
CA TRP A 244 -11.53 -8.13 21.89
C TRP A 244 -12.79 -8.36 22.73
N ARG A 245 -13.52 -7.27 23.01
CA ARG A 245 -14.82 -7.31 23.69
C ARG A 245 -15.93 -7.13 22.68
#